data_AF-A0A7D9DK37-F1
#
_entry.id   AF-A0A7D9DK37-F1
#
_cell.length_a   1.000
_cell.length_b   1.000
_cell.length_c   1.000
_cell.angle_alpha   90.00
_cell.angle_beta   90.00
_cell.angle_gamma   90.00
#
_symmetry.space_group_name_H-M   'P 1'
#
loop_
_entity.id
_entity.type
_entity.pdbx_description
1 polymer ?
#
loop_
_entity_poly.entity_id
_entity_poly.type
_entity_poly.pdbx_seq_one_letter_code
_entity_poly.pdbx_strand_id
1 'polypeptide(L)'
;MLRDVDEVFLSQLQSNTEENANGVYEPLFLNVKDLNKNDEFDKNMLSGYRYEVLGGTHNFLATKALASKHPDCETFKGRCAPLFVGLSDQEALWVATKHNKTGSFRHDISFQEE
;
A
#
# COMPACT_ATOMS: atom_id res chain seq x y z
N MET A 1 11.00 -8.39 6.85
CA MET A 1 10.01 -9.46 6.63
C MET A 1 8.70 -8.79 6.26
N LEU A 2 8.20 -9.04 5.05
CA LEU A 2 6.84 -8.64 4.67
C LEU A 2 5.88 -9.37 5.62
N ARG A 3 4.93 -8.63 6.22
CA ARG A 3 3.93 -9.22 7.13
C ARG A 3 3.08 -10.21 6.33
N ASP A 4 2.81 -11.37 6.93
CA ASP A 4 1.91 -12.35 6.31
C ASP A 4 0.53 -11.74 6.05
N VAL A 5 -0.11 -12.19 4.98
CA VAL A 5 -1.45 -11.74 4.62
C VAL A 5 -2.45 -12.41 5.55
N ASP A 6 -2.99 -11.64 6.49
CA ASP A 6 -4.21 -11.98 7.22
C ASP A 6 -5.44 -11.92 6.27
N GLU A 7 -5.94 -13.10 5.90
CA GLU A 7 -7.07 -13.26 4.98
C GLU A 7 -8.41 -12.76 5.55
N VAL A 8 -8.58 -12.85 6.88
CA VAL A 8 -9.80 -12.37 7.55
C VAL A 8 -9.82 -10.84 7.48
N PHE A 9 -8.71 -10.21 7.85
CA PHE A 9 -8.57 -8.77 7.75
C PHE A 9 -8.69 -8.28 6.30
N LEU A 10 -8.08 -9.00 5.34
CA LEU A 10 -8.20 -8.68 3.92
C LEU A 10 -9.66 -8.70 3.44
N SER A 11 -10.42 -9.72 3.81
CA SER A 11 -11.83 -9.85 3.43
C SER A 11 -12.69 -8.74 4.04
N GLN A 12 -12.47 -8.41 5.31
CA GLN A 12 -13.14 -7.30 5.99
C GLN A 12 -12.82 -5.95 5.31
N LEU A 13 -11.55 -5.73 4.98
CA LEU A 13 -11.09 -4.53 4.30
C LEU A 13 -11.73 -4.40 2.92
N GLN A 14 -11.84 -5.49 2.16
CA GLN A 14 -12.54 -5.50 0.86
C GLN A 14 -13.99 -5.07 1.00
N SER A 15 -14.75 -5.63 1.96
CA SER A 15 -16.15 -5.25 2.20
C SER A 15 -16.27 -3.76 2.56
N ASN A 16 -15.45 -3.30 3.52
CA ASN A 16 -15.47 -1.91 3.97
C ASN A 16 -15.10 -0.93 2.85
N THR A 17 -14.14 -1.29 1.99
CA THR A 17 -13.74 -0.50 0.82
C THR A 17 -14.78 -0.51 -0.28
N GLU A 18 -15.51 -1.61 -0.45
CA GLU A 18 -16.62 -1.68 -1.40
C GLU A 18 -17.81 -0.80 -0.96
N GLU A 19 -18.16 -0.85 0.33
CA GLU A 19 -19.23 -0.03 0.92
C GLU A 19 -18.89 1.46 0.92
N ASN A 20 -17.62 1.81 1.17
CA ASN A 20 -17.14 3.18 1.27
C ASN A 20 -15.98 3.44 0.29
N ALA A 21 -16.24 3.38 -1.01
CA ALA A 21 -15.21 3.53 -2.05
C ALA A 21 -14.32 4.77 -1.88
N ASN A 22 -14.89 5.89 -1.41
CA ASN A 22 -14.19 7.16 -1.18
C ASN A 22 -13.58 7.29 0.24
N GLY A 23 -13.51 6.20 1.00
CA GLY A 23 -12.93 6.18 2.34
C GLY A 23 -11.43 6.52 2.35
N VAL A 24 -10.95 6.96 3.51
CA VAL A 24 -9.52 7.23 3.72
C VAL A 24 -8.85 5.94 4.18
N TYR A 25 -8.04 5.36 3.29
CA TYR A 25 -7.27 4.15 3.56
C TYR A 25 -5.79 4.48 3.73
N GLU A 26 -5.07 3.65 4.49
CA GLU A 26 -3.64 3.81 4.68
C GLU A 26 -2.90 3.73 3.32
N PRO A 27 -1.99 4.67 3.01
CA PRO A 27 -1.30 4.70 1.72
C PRO A 27 -0.40 3.47 1.53
N LEU A 28 -0.20 3.11 0.27
CA LEU A 28 0.80 2.10 -0.12
C LEU A 28 2.18 2.73 -0.08
N PHE A 29 3.19 1.99 0.37
CA PHE A 29 4.60 2.40 0.22
C PHE A 29 5.23 1.55 -0.87
N LEU A 30 5.77 2.17 -1.92
CA LEU A 30 6.33 1.45 -3.07
C LEU A 30 7.81 1.76 -3.25
N ASN A 31 8.60 0.72 -3.52
CA ASN A 31 9.97 0.84 -3.96
C ASN A 31 10.05 0.65 -5.48
N VAL A 32 10.71 1.55 -6.18
CA VAL A 32 11.00 1.39 -7.61
C VAL A 32 12.16 0.42 -7.76
N LYS A 33 11.94 -0.66 -8.52
CA LYS A 33 12.99 -1.64 -8.81
C LYS A 33 13.88 -1.15 -9.94
N ASP A 34 15.09 -1.70 -9.97
CA ASP A 34 16.06 -1.51 -11.05
C ASP A 34 16.57 -0.07 -11.22
N LEU A 35 16.36 0.78 -10.21
CA LEU A 35 16.93 2.13 -10.10
C LEU A 35 17.74 2.27 -8.80
N ASN A 36 18.91 2.89 -8.90
CA ASN A 36 19.80 3.12 -7.77
C ASN A 36 19.76 4.56 -7.27
N LYS A 37 19.29 5.51 -8.09
CA LYS A 37 19.27 6.92 -7.74
C LYS A 37 17.98 7.60 -8.18
N ASN A 38 17.63 8.66 -7.46
CA ASN A 38 16.38 9.40 -7.68
C ASN A 38 16.35 10.12 -9.03
N ASP A 39 17.51 10.56 -9.54
CA ASP A 39 17.65 11.24 -10.84
C ASP A 39 17.41 10.31 -12.04
N GLU A 40 17.46 8.99 -11.85
CA GLU A 40 17.09 7.99 -12.86
C GLU A 40 15.57 7.80 -12.99
N PHE A 41 14.80 8.36 -12.06
CA PHE A 41 13.35 8.23 -12.04
C PHE A 41 12.65 9.34 -12.84
N ASP A 42 12.00 8.95 -13.93
CA ASP A 42 11.17 9.85 -14.74
C ASP A 42 9.69 9.72 -14.34
N LYS A 43 9.15 10.82 -13.80
CA LYS A 43 7.75 10.92 -13.40
C LYS A 43 6.76 10.80 -14.55
N ASN A 44 7.21 10.94 -15.80
CA ASN A 44 6.36 10.78 -16.98
C ASN A 44 6.25 9.31 -17.42
N MET A 45 7.07 8.42 -16.87
CA MET A 45 7.18 7.01 -17.27
C MET A 45 6.70 6.04 -16.18
N LEU A 46 5.70 6.44 -15.37
CA LEU A 46 5.22 5.66 -14.23
C LEU A 46 4.83 4.21 -14.59
N SER A 47 4.20 3.99 -15.74
CA SER A 47 3.80 2.64 -16.18
C SER A 47 4.97 1.77 -16.66
N GLY A 48 6.15 2.35 -16.91
CA GLY A 48 7.33 1.65 -17.40
C GLY A 48 8.18 1.00 -16.30
N TYR A 49 7.93 1.34 -15.04
CA TYR A 49 8.71 0.83 -13.92
C TYR A 49 8.09 -0.39 -13.27
N ARG A 50 8.94 -1.19 -12.62
CA ARG A 50 8.52 -2.25 -11.70
C ARG A 50 8.52 -1.72 -10.28
N TYR A 51 7.49 -2.05 -9.53
CA TYR A 51 7.30 -1.61 -8.16
C TYR A 51 7.23 -2.80 -7.21
N GLU A 52 7.81 -2.63 -6.04
CA GLU A 52 7.69 -3.55 -4.91
C GLU A 52 6.92 -2.85 -3.78
N VAL A 53 5.92 -3.54 -3.21
CA VAL A 53 5.14 -3.00 -2.09
C VAL A 53 5.94 -3.21 -0.80
N LEU A 54 6.37 -2.12 -0.18
CA LEU A 54 7.03 -2.12 1.13
C LEU A 54 6.02 -2.05 2.28
N GLY A 55 4.85 -1.48 2.06
CA GLY A 55 3.82 -1.28 3.08
C GLY A 55 2.43 -1.14 2.48
N GLY A 56 1.41 -1.56 3.23
CA GLY A 56 0.02 -1.53 2.79
C GLY A 56 -0.40 -2.72 1.93
N THR A 57 0.25 -3.89 2.09
CA THR A 57 -0.03 -5.10 1.29
C THR A 57 -1.51 -5.46 1.28
N HIS A 58 -2.20 -5.43 2.43
CA HIS A 58 -3.65 -5.68 2.49
C HIS A 58 -4.46 -4.68 1.67
N ASN A 59 -4.15 -3.38 1.75
CA ASN A 59 -4.82 -2.35 0.93
C ASN A 59 -4.58 -2.57 -0.57
N PHE A 60 -3.36 -2.96 -0.96
CA PHE A 60 -3.04 -3.27 -2.34
C PHE A 60 -3.87 -4.46 -2.85
N LEU A 61 -3.89 -5.56 -2.10
CA LEU A 61 -4.64 -6.75 -2.46
C LEU A 61 -6.16 -6.50 -2.49
N ALA A 62 -6.70 -5.78 -1.50
CA ALA A 62 -8.12 -5.43 -1.47
C ALA A 62 -8.51 -4.57 -2.67
N THR A 63 -7.73 -3.53 -2.96
CA THR A 63 -8.00 -2.63 -4.09
C THR A 63 -7.86 -3.36 -5.43
N LYS A 64 -6.87 -4.23 -5.58
CA LYS A 64 -6.69 -5.05 -6.79
C LYS A 64 -7.87 -5.99 -7.03
N ALA A 65 -8.38 -6.62 -5.98
CA ALA A 65 -9.57 -7.46 -6.07
C ALA A 65 -10.81 -6.64 -6.49
N LEU A 66 -11.02 -5.48 -5.88
CA LEU A 66 -12.14 -4.60 -6.20
C LEU A 66 -12.05 -3.98 -7.61
N ALA A 67 -10.86 -3.61 -8.08
CA ALA A 67 -10.64 -3.14 -9.44
C ALA A 67 -11.02 -4.22 -10.48
N SER A 68 -10.74 -5.49 -10.15
CA SER A 68 -11.10 -6.62 -11.01
C SER A 68 -12.60 -6.90 -10.99
N LYS A 69 -13.25 -6.71 -9.83
CA LYS A 69 -14.70 -6.88 -9.64
C LYS A 69 -15.52 -5.76 -10.28
N HIS A 70 -15.00 -4.53 -10.26
CA HIS A 70 -15.67 -3.30 -10.69
C HIS A 70 -14.78 -2.49 -11.63
N PRO A 71 -14.58 -2.95 -12.89
CA PRO A 71 -13.63 -2.33 -13.83
C PRO A 71 -13.99 -0.88 -14.21
N ASP A 72 -15.25 -0.50 -14.09
CA ASP A 72 -15.75 0.84 -14.41
C ASP A 72 -15.63 1.83 -13.24
N CYS A 73 -15.28 1.36 -12.04
CA CYS A 73 -15.12 2.22 -10.86
C CYS A 73 -13.70 2.80 -10.81
N GLU A 74 -13.56 4.08 -11.16
CA GLU A 74 -12.28 4.81 -11.12
C GLU A 74 -11.61 4.77 -9.74
N THR A 75 -12.41 4.78 -8.66
CA THR A 75 -11.90 4.80 -7.28
C THR A 75 -11.13 3.54 -6.90
N PHE A 76 -11.32 2.42 -7.62
CA PHE A 76 -10.56 1.19 -7.39
C PHE A 76 -9.37 1.03 -8.34
N LYS A 77 -9.21 1.89 -9.35
CA LYS A 77 -8.13 1.76 -10.34
C LYS A 77 -6.74 2.12 -9.79
N GLY A 78 -6.68 2.77 -8.62
CA GLY A 78 -5.42 3.16 -8.03
C GLY A 78 -5.50 3.59 -6.57
N ARG A 79 -4.33 3.80 -5.99
CA ARG A 79 -4.14 4.35 -4.65
C ARG A 79 -2.99 5.37 -4.66
N CYS A 80 -3.11 6.39 -3.83
CA CYS A 80 -1.99 7.27 -3.54
C CYS A 80 -0.90 6.47 -2.82
N ALA A 81 0.34 6.61 -3.31
CA ALA A 81 1.47 5.86 -2.80
C ALA A 81 2.75 6.71 -2.80
N PRO A 82 3.40 6.91 -1.65
CA PRO A 82 4.77 7.37 -1.61
C PRO A 82 5.70 6.39 -2.36
N LEU A 83 6.52 6.96 -3.25
CA LEU A 83 7.52 6.23 -4.03
C LEU A 83 8.90 6.44 -3.42
N PHE A 84 9.65 5.35 -3.28
CA PHE A 84 11.05 5.34 -2.88
C PHE A 84 11.90 4.81 -4.02
N VAL A 85 13.09 5.39 -4.22
CA VAL A 85 14.01 5.05 -5.31
C VAL A 85 15.41 4.92 -4.72
N GLY A 86 16.15 3.88 -5.13
CA GLY A 86 17.53 3.69 -4.71
C GLY A 86 17.72 3.26 -3.26
N LEU A 87 16.69 2.68 -2.63
CA LEU A 87 16.81 2.15 -1.28
C LEU A 87 17.74 0.93 -1.29
N SER A 88 18.66 0.89 -0.33
CA SER A 88 19.31 -0.36 0.06
C SER A 88 18.31 -1.33 0.71
N ASP A 89 18.65 -2.62 0.75
CA ASP A 89 17.80 -3.64 1.39
C ASP A 89 17.51 -3.30 2.87
N GLN A 90 18.47 -2.71 3.58
CA GLN A 90 18.29 -2.30 4.98
C GLN A 90 17.32 -1.12 5.11
N GLU A 91 17.40 -0.14 4.21
CA GLU A 91 16.48 1.00 4.20
C GLU A 91 15.08 0.57 3.81
N ALA A 92 14.95 -0.29 2.80
CA ALA A 92 13.66 -0.88 2.41
C ALA A 92 13.02 -1.64 3.57
N LEU A 93 13.81 -2.44 4.29
CA LEU A 93 13.36 -3.14 5.49
C LEU A 93 12.95 -2.18 6.61
N TRP A 94 13.71 -1.10 6.82
CA TRP A 94 13.40 -0.09 7.82
C TRP A 94 12.08 0.63 7.50
N VAL A 95 11.89 1.03 6.24
CA VAL A 95 10.67 1.67 5.74
C VAL A 95 9.45 0.74 5.93
N ALA A 96 9.57 -0.53 5.52
CA ALA A 96 8.52 -1.53 5.70
C ALA A 96 8.17 -1.74 7.18
N THR A 97 9.18 -1.82 8.05
CA THR A 97 8.99 -2.00 9.49
C THR A 97 8.31 -0.78 10.12
N LYS A 98 8.68 0.43 9.70
CA LYS A 98 8.04 1.67 10.18
C LYS A 98 6.58 1.75 9.76
N HIS A 99 6.27 1.44 8.50
CA HIS A 99 4.89 1.37 8.00
C HIS A 99 4.06 0.39 8.86
N ASN A 100 4.56 -0.83 9.04
CA ASN A 100 3.87 -1.85 9.84
C ASN A 100 3.69 -1.45 11.30
N LYS A 101 4.68 -0.79 11.92
CA LYS A 101 4.55 -0.29 13.30
C LYS A 101 3.51 0.81 13.41
N THR A 102 3.43 1.72 12.45
CA THR A 102 2.39 2.76 12.45
C THR A 102 1.01 2.16 12.18
N GLY A 103 0.91 1.18 11.27
CA GLY A 103 -0.32 0.41 11.07
C GLY A 103 -0.76 -0.30 12.35
N SER A 104 0.12 -1.07 12.99
CA SER A 104 -0.16 -1.75 14.27
C SER A 104 -0.58 -0.76 15.35
N PHE A 105 0.16 0.33 15.53
CA PHE A 105 -0.17 1.35 16.52
C PHE A 105 -1.56 1.98 16.27
N ARG A 106 -1.96 2.20 15.01
CA ARG A 106 -3.32 2.66 14.69
C ARG A 106 -4.40 1.63 15.00
N HIS A 107 -4.10 0.34 14.86
CA HIS A 107 -5.02 -0.73 15.24
C HIS A 107 -5.08 -0.93 16.76
N ASP A 108 -3.96 -0.72 17.46
CA ASP A 108 -3.82 -0.88 18.91
C ASP A 108 -4.37 0.32 19.69
N ILE A 109 -4.41 1.52 19.07
CA ILE A 109 -5.24 2.62 19.56
C ILE A 109 -6.69 2.32 19.16
N SER A 110 -7.32 1.41 19.89
CA SER A 110 -8.75 1.55 20.14
C SER A 110 -8.92 2.83 20.96
N PHE A 111 -9.79 3.75 20.52
CA PHE A 111 -10.27 4.80 21.42
C PHE A 111 -10.74 4.10 22.70
N GLN A 112 -10.15 4.43 23.86
CA GLN A 112 -10.84 4.16 25.11
C GLN A 112 -12.09 5.04 25.05
N GLU A 113 -13.26 4.40 25.02
CA GLU A 113 -14.52 5.10 25.23
C GLU A 113 -14.45 5.78 26.61
N GLU A 114 -14.52 7.11 26.64
CA GLU A 114 -14.89 7.87 27.85
C GLU A 114 -16.40 7.78 28.09
#